data_AF-A0A3D4ESZ3-F1
#
_entry.id   AF-A0A3D4ESZ3-F1
#
_cell.length_a   1.000
_cell.length_b   1.000
_cell.length_c   1.000
_cell.angle_alpha   90.00
_cell.angle_beta   90.00
_cell.angle_gamma   90.00
#
_symmetry.space_group_name_H-M   'P 1'
#
loop_
_entity.id
_entity.type
_entity.pdbx_description
1 polymer ?
#
loop_
_entity_poly.entity_id
_entity_poly.type
_entity_poly.pdbx_seq_one_letter_code
_entity_poly.pdbx_strand_id
1 'polypeptide(L)' 'SVGLGYSFGNTRIDLAYDWMKQDQNPRLYDGAFTNTAFIDTINTNIVATLSFQL' A
#
# COMPACT_ATOMS: atom_id res chain seq x y z
N SER A 1 -0.15 6.47 3.73
CA SER A 1 -1.08 6.14 4.81
C SER A 1 -1.94 7.31 5.21
N VAL A 2 -3.25 7.08 5.33
CA VAL A 2 -4.16 7.84 6.19
C VAL A 2 -4.78 6.84 7.14
N GLY A 3 -4.70 7.12 8.44
CA GLY A 3 -5.24 6.27 9.49
C GLY A 3 -6.21 7.04 10.38
N LEU A 4 -7.32 6.40 10.74
CA LEU A 4 -8.33 6.90 11.65
C LEU A 4 -8.57 5.84 12.71
N GLY A 5 -8.43 6.20 13.98
CA GLY A 5 -8.63 5.29 15.10
C GLY A 5 -9.49 5.92 16.17
N TYR A 6 -10.43 5.16 16.72
CA TYR A 6 -11.27 5.57 17.84
C TYR A 6 -11.25 4.52 18.94
N SER A 7 -11.05 4.97 20.17
CA SER A 7 -11.01 4.10 21.36
C SER A 7 -12.16 4.48 22.28
N PHE A 8 -12.95 3.49 22.69
CA PHE A 8 -14.05 3.66 23.62
C PHE A 8 -14.00 2.56 24.69
N GLY A 9 -13.65 2.96 25.91
CA GLY A 9 -13.46 2.05 27.03
C GLY A 9 -12.40 0.99 26.71
N ASN A 10 -12.82 -0.27 26.75
CA ASN A 10 -12.01 -1.46 26.52
C ASN A 10 -11.90 -1.87 25.04
N THR A 11 -12.53 -1.13 24.12
CA THR A 11 -12.57 -1.47 22.70
C THR A 11 -11.89 -0.40 21.87
N ARG A 12 -11.07 -0.82 20.91
CA ARG A 12 -10.40 0.06 19.97
C ARG A 12 -10.67 -0.39 18.54
N ILE A 13 -11.07 0.57 17.70
CA ILE A 13 -11.27 0.37 16.27
C ILE A 13 -10.27 1.27 15.54
N ASP A 14 -9.45 0.66 14.67
CA ASP A 14 -8.52 1.38 13.80
C ASP A 14 -8.79 1.02 12.34
N LEU A 15 -8.83 2.04 11.48
CA LEU A 15 -8.90 1.92 10.04
C LEU A 15 -7.68 2.61 9.45
N ALA A 16 -6.93 1.91 8.61
CA ALA A 16 -5.79 2.44 7.89
C ALA A 16 -5.95 2.19 6.38
N TYR A 17 -5.69 3.23 5.60
CA TYR A 17 -5.68 3.20 4.15
C TYR A 17 -4.29 3.59 3.65
N ASP A 18 -3.72 2.76 2.79
CA ASP A 18 -2.42 2.95 2.22
C ASP A 18 -2.48 2.83 0.71
N TRP A 19 -1.95 3.86 0.04
CA TRP A 19 -1.78 3.89 -1.41
C TRP A 19 -0.30 4.09 -1.71
N MET A 20 0.27 3.18 -2.47
CA MET A 20 1.66 3.19 -2.89
C MET A 20 1.72 3.01 -4.41
N LYS A 21 2.23 4.01 -5.12
CA LYS A 21 2.56 3.91 -6.54
C LYS A 21 4.07 3.69 -6.66
N GLN A 22 4.47 2.61 -7.33
CA GLN A 22 5.85 2.29 -7.62
C GLN A 22 6.03 2.22 -9.13
N ASP A 23 6.70 3.23 -9.67
CA ASP A 23 7.05 3.30 -11.09
C ASP A 23 8.38 2.57 -11.27
N GLN A 24 8.35 1.40 -11.91
CA GLN A 24 9.54 0.63 -12.24
C GLN A 24 9.81 0.74 -13.75
N ASN A 25 11.03 1.13 -14.12
CA ASN A 25 11.50 1.09 -15.51
C ASN A 25 12.57 0.00 -15.68
N PRO A 26 12.22 -1.29 -15.55
CA PRO A 26 13.19 -2.36 -15.73
C PRO A 26 13.66 -2.39 -17.19
N ARG A 27 14.97 -2.18 -17.40
CA ARG A 27 15.61 -2.44 -18.70
C ARG A 27 15.63 -3.95 -18.91
N LEU A 28 14.69 -4.47 -19.67
CA LEU A 28 14.52 -5.93 -19.82
C LEU A 28 15.53 -6.58 -20.78
N TYR A 29 16.22 -5.84 -21.66
CA TYR A 29 17.30 -6.39 -22.50
C TYR A 29 18.36 -5.34 -22.88
N ASP A 30 19.63 -5.76 -22.93
CA ASP A 30 20.79 -4.99 -23.41
C ASP A 30 21.14 -5.43 -24.85
N GLY A 31 20.17 -5.28 -25.75
CA GLY A 31 20.31 -5.54 -27.18
C GLY A 31 19.82 -4.31 -27.97
N ALA A 32 20.25 -4.18 -29.22
CA ALA A 32 20.14 -2.99 -30.10
C ALA A 32 18.74 -2.37 -30.30
N PHE A 33 17.70 -2.88 -29.63
CA PHE A 33 16.35 -2.33 -29.57
C PHE A 33 15.94 -2.16 -28.11
N THR A 34 16.27 -1.00 -27.54
CA THR A 34 15.98 -0.64 -26.14
C THR A 34 14.48 -0.42 -25.94
N ASN A 35 13.70 -1.49 -25.72
CA ASN A 35 12.29 -1.35 -25.37
C ASN A 35 12.19 -1.21 -23.84
N THR A 36 12.08 0.03 -23.35
CA THR A 36 11.82 0.32 -21.94
C THR A 36 10.37 -0.06 -21.62
N ALA A 37 10.16 -1.11 -20.81
CA ALA A 37 8.84 -1.43 -20.31
C ALA A 37 8.57 -0.56 -19.07
N PHE A 38 7.66 0.40 -19.18
CA PHE A 38 7.15 1.13 -18.04
C PHE A 38 6.18 0.22 -17.28
N ILE A 39 6.57 -0.21 -16.08
CA ILE A 39 5.73 -1.01 -15.19
C ILE A 39 5.28 -0.11 -14.05
N ASP A 40 4.04 0.35 -14.13
CA ASP A 40 3.36 1.08 -13.06
C ASP A 40 2.74 0.07 -12.10
N THR A 41 3.31 -0.07 -10.90
CA THR A 41 2.74 -0.92 -9.84
C THR A 41 1.95 -0.05 -8.88
N ILE A 42 0.63 -0.19 -8.86
CA ILE A 42 -0.24 0.51 -7.91
C ILE A 42 -0.69 -0.49 -6.83
N ASN A 43 -0.21 -0.32 -5.62
CA ASN A 43 -0.60 -1.10 -4.45
C ASN A 43 -1.54 -0.28 -3.58
N THR A 44 -2.73 -0.83 -3.33
CA THR A 44 -3.73 -0.26 -2.42
C THR A 44 -3.95 -1.26 -1.29
N ASN A 45 -3.69 -0.84 -0.06
CA ASN A 45 -3.88 -1.64 1.15
C ASN A 45 -4.92 -0.97 2.03
N ILE A 46 -5.90 -1.75 2.48
CA ILE A 46 -6.93 -1.30 3.42
C ILE A 46 -6.86 -2.25 4.62
N VAL A 47 -6.64 -1.69 5.80
CA VAL A 47 -6.49 -2.45 7.04
C VAL A 47 -7.54 -1.98 8.03
N ALA A 48 -8.33 -2.93 8.56
CA ALA A 48 -9.27 -2.70 9.63
C ALA A 48 -8.86 -3.55 10.84
N THR A 49 -8.71 -2.93 11.99
CA THR A 49 -8.30 -3.58 13.24
C THR A 49 -9.34 -3.32 14.31
N LEU A 50 -9.74 -4.39 15.00
CA LEU A 50 -10.62 -4.34 16.16
C LEU A 50 -9.89 -5.01 17.32
N SER A 51 -9.65 -4.25 18.39
CA SER A 51 -8.93 -4.72 19.57
C SER A 51 -9.79 -4.59 20.82
N PHE A 52 -9.68 -5.58 21.71
CA PHE A 52 -10.35 -5.61 23.01
C PHE A 52 -9.30 -5.71 24.12
N GLN A 53 -9.36 -4.84 25.10
CA GLN A 53 -8.61 -4.92 26.34
C GLN A 53 -9.49 -5.62 27.39
N LEU A 54 -9.17 -6.87 27.71
CA LEU A 54 -9.81 -7.64 28.79
C LEU A 54 -9.24 -7.26 30.15
#